data_AF-A0A2R5L497-F1
#
_entry.id   AF-A0A2R5L497-F1
#
_cell.length_a   1.000
_cell.length_b   1.000
_cell.length_c   1.000
_cell.angle_alpha   90.00
_cell.angle_beta   90.00
_cell.angle_gamma   90.00
#
_symmetry.space_group_name_H-M   'P 1'
#
loop_
_entity.id
_entity.type
_entity.pdbx_description
1 polymer ?
#
loop_
_entity_poly.entity_id
_entity_poly.type
_entity_poly.pdbx_seq_one_letter_code
_entity_poly.pdbx_strand_id
1 'polypeptide(L)'
;WKSVAVPGLTYANAVLCIAPATEKFLDRKQKEAGRAALGAHRSAPSAAIQGDMGWSGFGAREATAKIMYEDRLRTRPDSWIIKQLYQSTIYKDIYTKWRRKAIRCTREIGVEERTLADQGRHCRKTVRDMVREWENGKWREAVDSKPALHTYATGKDHIKQEKFYDNSVGSTLLFEARAGVLRTRQWWDKIKTRDQRTTTQDQDNQDEKDMKEDTNCAICGENAETIEHIVLRCRLLSPKPETEALTVALGADPETGNYHVNLTKRRLEQWWKECKRNNPR
;
A
#
# COMPACT_ATOMS: atom_id res chain seq x y z
N TRP A 1 2.46 4.40 -15.21
CA TRP A 1 1.95 5.26 -14.11
C TRP A 1 2.97 6.29 -13.63
N LYS A 2 4.02 5.88 -12.88
CA LYS A 2 5.01 6.80 -12.27
C LYS A 2 5.68 7.78 -13.25
N SER A 3 6.01 7.34 -14.45
CA SER A 3 6.72 8.17 -15.44
C SER A 3 5.82 9.01 -16.34
N VAL A 4 4.50 8.75 -16.34
CA VAL A 4 3.56 9.33 -17.32
C VAL A 4 2.48 10.13 -16.61
N ALA A 5 1.69 9.49 -15.74
CA ALA A 5 0.56 10.12 -15.09
C ALA A 5 1.00 11.03 -13.93
N VAL A 6 1.91 10.57 -13.07
CA VAL A 6 2.31 11.31 -11.86
C VAL A 6 2.92 12.69 -12.19
N PRO A 7 3.82 12.86 -13.18
CA PRO A 7 4.34 14.17 -13.53
C PRO A 7 3.26 15.16 -13.95
N GLY A 8 2.27 14.71 -14.74
CA GLY A 8 1.13 15.55 -15.14
C GLY A 8 0.22 15.90 -13.96
N LEU A 9 -0.11 14.92 -13.12
CA LEU A 9 -0.99 15.11 -11.96
C LEU A 9 -0.36 15.97 -10.85
N THR A 10 0.97 15.98 -10.76
CA THR A 10 1.73 16.77 -9.79
C THR A 10 2.34 18.03 -10.41
N TYR A 11 1.89 18.41 -11.60
CA TYR A 11 2.34 19.64 -12.24
C TYR A 11 2.05 20.84 -11.34
N ALA A 12 3.05 21.73 -11.21
CA ALA A 12 3.00 22.91 -10.35
C ALA A 12 2.67 22.66 -8.86
N ASN A 13 2.80 21.43 -8.36
CA ASN A 13 2.48 21.07 -6.96
C ASN A 13 3.32 21.86 -5.93
N ALA A 14 4.50 22.35 -6.32
CA ALA A 14 5.29 23.29 -5.52
C ALA A 14 4.54 24.61 -5.22
N VAL A 15 3.72 25.09 -6.14
CA VAL A 15 3.05 26.40 -6.05
C VAL A 15 1.55 26.25 -5.79
N LEU A 16 0.85 25.34 -6.45
CA LEU A 16 -0.59 25.15 -6.30
C LEU A 16 -0.93 24.41 -5.00
N CYS A 17 -2.00 24.81 -4.32
CA CYS A 17 -2.51 24.08 -3.16
C CYS A 17 -3.65 23.17 -3.60
N ILE A 18 -3.42 21.87 -3.58
CA ILE A 18 -4.44 20.88 -3.89
C ILE A 18 -5.37 20.76 -2.68
N ALA A 19 -6.68 20.71 -2.92
CA ALA A 19 -7.65 20.51 -1.84
C ALA A 19 -7.49 19.10 -1.24
N PRO A 20 -7.67 18.93 0.08
CA PRO A 20 -7.54 17.61 0.72
C PRO A 20 -8.45 16.52 0.13
N ALA A 21 -9.65 16.90 -0.36
CA ALA A 21 -10.56 15.99 -1.03
C ALA A 21 -9.99 15.48 -2.37
N THR A 22 -9.37 16.38 -3.15
CA THR A 22 -8.70 16.04 -4.41
C THR A 22 -7.46 15.18 -4.17
N GLU A 23 -6.67 15.48 -3.14
CA GLU A 23 -5.53 14.65 -2.72
C GLU A 23 -5.96 13.20 -2.41
N LYS A 24 -6.99 13.04 -1.57
CA LYS A 24 -7.57 11.72 -1.26
C LYS A 24 -8.10 11.00 -2.50
N PHE A 25 -8.73 11.74 -3.42
CA PHE A 25 -9.21 11.17 -4.68
C PHE A 25 -8.06 10.66 -5.54
N LEU A 26 -6.98 11.43 -5.69
CA LEU A 26 -5.79 11.04 -6.46
C LEU A 26 -5.10 9.83 -5.83
N ASP A 27 -4.98 9.77 -4.50
CA ASP A 27 -4.46 8.60 -3.81
C ASP A 27 -5.32 7.36 -4.05
N ARG A 28 -6.65 7.50 -4.04
CA ARG A 28 -7.58 6.40 -4.37
C ARG A 28 -7.35 5.91 -5.80
N LYS A 29 -7.25 6.81 -6.78
CA LYS A 29 -6.97 6.45 -8.18
C LYS A 29 -5.61 5.82 -8.38
N GLN A 30 -4.59 6.27 -7.66
CA GLN A 30 -3.29 5.62 -7.63
C GLN A 30 -3.40 4.19 -7.08
N LYS A 31 -4.14 3.97 -5.99
CA LYS A 31 -4.35 2.64 -5.42
C LYS A 31 -5.16 1.73 -6.35
N GLU A 32 -6.14 2.27 -7.08
CA GLU A 32 -6.86 1.54 -8.13
C GLU A 32 -5.93 1.11 -9.28
N ALA A 33 -5.06 2.00 -9.75
CA ALA A 33 -4.07 1.66 -10.78
C ALA A 33 -3.07 0.60 -10.29
N GLY A 34 -2.63 0.68 -9.03
CA GLY A 34 -1.76 -0.32 -8.41
C GLY A 34 -2.46 -1.67 -8.28
N ARG A 35 -3.74 -1.68 -7.90
CA ARG A 35 -4.56 -2.89 -7.84
C ARG A 35 -4.65 -3.58 -9.19
N ALA A 36 -4.94 -2.81 -10.24
CA ALA A 36 -4.99 -3.32 -11.61
C ALA A 36 -3.65 -3.89 -12.07
N ALA A 37 -2.53 -3.21 -11.75
CA ALA A 37 -1.19 -3.67 -12.08
C ALA A 37 -0.81 -4.99 -11.38
N LEU A 38 -1.28 -5.21 -10.16
CA LEU A 38 -1.05 -6.46 -9.40
C LEU A 38 -2.08 -7.56 -9.73
N GLY A 39 -3.11 -7.25 -10.51
CA GLY A 39 -4.23 -8.16 -10.81
C GLY A 39 -5.12 -8.48 -9.61
N ALA A 40 -5.00 -7.72 -8.51
CA ALA A 40 -5.67 -8.04 -7.25
C ALA A 40 -7.16 -7.71 -7.28
N HIS A 41 -7.97 -8.46 -6.51
CA HIS A 41 -9.41 -8.18 -6.40
C HIS A 41 -9.74 -6.88 -5.65
N ARG A 42 -11.00 -6.43 -5.77
CA ARG A 42 -11.49 -5.15 -5.23
C ARG A 42 -11.29 -4.98 -3.72
N SER A 43 -11.39 -6.08 -2.96
CA SER A 43 -11.26 -6.08 -1.50
C SER A 43 -9.80 -6.14 -1.02
N ALA A 44 -8.82 -6.19 -1.93
CA ALA A 44 -7.42 -6.16 -1.56
C ALA A 44 -7.07 -4.87 -0.77
N PRO A 45 -6.37 -4.99 0.39
CA PRO A 45 -6.02 -3.86 1.22
C PRO A 45 -5.13 -2.85 0.49
N SER A 46 -5.54 -1.58 0.52
CA SER A 46 -4.77 -0.49 -0.12
C SER A 46 -3.36 -0.31 0.42
N ALA A 47 -3.11 -0.67 1.69
CA ALA A 47 -1.79 -0.56 2.31
C ALA A 47 -0.79 -1.56 1.72
N ALA A 48 -1.24 -2.79 1.44
CA ALA A 48 -0.43 -3.79 0.72
C ALA A 48 -0.11 -3.33 -0.71
N ILE A 49 -1.11 -2.81 -1.42
CA ILE A 49 -0.92 -2.26 -2.79
C ILE A 49 0.13 -1.14 -2.78
N GLN A 50 0.01 -0.18 -1.86
CA GLN A 50 0.97 0.93 -1.75
C GLN A 50 2.38 0.42 -1.44
N GLY A 51 2.48 -0.52 -0.50
CA GLY A 51 3.75 -1.08 -0.06
C GLY A 51 4.46 -1.85 -1.17
N ASP A 52 3.79 -2.80 -1.84
CA ASP A 52 4.39 -3.64 -2.88
C ASP A 52 4.63 -2.90 -4.21
N MET A 53 3.85 -1.86 -4.52
CA MET A 53 4.14 -0.99 -5.67
C MET A 53 5.29 -0.01 -5.38
N GLY A 54 5.61 0.24 -4.10
CA GLY A 54 6.63 1.22 -3.71
C GLY A 54 6.28 2.65 -4.14
N TRP A 55 4.98 3.00 -4.11
CA TRP A 55 4.50 4.30 -4.60
C TRP A 55 4.24 5.25 -3.43
N SER A 56 4.85 6.43 -3.48
CA SER A 56 4.53 7.50 -2.53
C SER A 56 3.11 8.03 -2.74
N GLY A 57 2.47 8.48 -1.68
CA GLY A 57 1.21 9.20 -1.70
C GLY A 57 1.35 10.60 -2.28
N PHE A 58 0.23 11.22 -2.64
CA PHE A 58 0.23 12.59 -3.14
C PHE A 58 0.62 13.61 -2.06
N GLY A 59 0.26 13.36 -0.79
CA GLY A 59 0.67 14.21 0.34
C GLY A 59 2.19 14.26 0.54
N ALA A 60 2.87 13.12 0.49
CA ALA A 60 4.34 13.05 0.58
C ALA A 60 5.03 13.83 -0.56
N ARG A 61 4.48 13.75 -1.78
CA ARG A 61 4.97 14.50 -2.94
C ARG A 61 4.74 16.00 -2.80
N GLU A 62 3.56 16.40 -2.34
CA GLU A 62 3.24 17.81 -2.08
C GLU A 62 4.17 18.37 -1.02
N ALA A 63 4.34 17.68 0.10
CA ALA A 63 5.21 18.15 1.17
C ALA A 63 6.66 18.35 0.72
N THR A 64 7.22 17.37 0.00
CA THR A 64 8.56 17.51 -0.58
C THR A 64 8.63 18.73 -1.52
N ALA A 65 7.63 18.93 -2.36
CA ALA A 65 7.61 20.04 -3.31
C ALA A 65 7.48 21.40 -2.61
N LYS A 66 6.67 21.51 -1.56
CA LYS A 66 6.47 22.75 -0.79
C LYS A 66 7.73 23.15 -0.03
N ILE A 67 8.30 22.23 0.75
CA ILE A 67 9.50 22.48 1.56
C ILE A 67 10.67 22.92 0.66
N MET A 68 10.89 22.22 -0.45
CA MET A 68 11.95 22.57 -1.39
C MET A 68 11.69 23.88 -2.15
N TYR A 69 10.44 24.24 -2.37
CA TYR A 69 10.08 25.50 -3.02
C TYR A 69 10.23 26.69 -2.08
N GLU A 70 9.87 26.53 -0.80
CA GLU A 70 10.10 27.55 0.23
C GLU A 70 11.59 27.87 0.39
N ASP A 71 12.44 26.84 0.49
CA ASP A 71 13.90 27.01 0.49
C ASP A 71 14.42 27.75 -0.75
N ARG A 72 13.83 27.45 -1.90
CA ARG A 72 14.17 28.13 -3.15
C ARG A 72 13.76 29.60 -3.13
N LEU A 73 12.59 29.93 -2.60
CA LEU A 73 12.12 31.32 -2.49
C LEU A 73 13.08 32.15 -1.62
N ARG A 74 13.48 31.60 -0.47
CA ARG A 74 14.34 32.27 0.50
C ARG A 74 15.77 32.51 -0.01
N THR A 75 16.33 31.56 -0.76
CA THR A 75 17.72 31.62 -1.24
C THR A 75 17.92 32.31 -2.59
N ARG A 76 16.85 32.84 -3.20
CA ARG A 76 16.98 33.62 -4.44
C ARG A 76 17.53 35.03 -4.17
N PRO A 77 18.06 35.73 -5.18
CA PRO A 77 18.47 37.13 -5.04
C PRO A 77 17.28 38.03 -4.67
N ASP A 78 17.53 39.12 -3.93
CA ASP A 78 16.49 40.08 -3.53
C ASP A 78 15.92 40.87 -4.71
N SER A 79 16.58 40.86 -5.87
CA SER A 79 16.02 41.39 -7.13
C SER A 79 14.86 40.57 -7.67
N TRP A 80 14.64 39.34 -7.16
CA TRP A 80 13.57 38.49 -7.65
C TRP A 80 12.24 38.87 -7.01
N ILE A 81 11.30 39.34 -7.84
CA ILE A 81 9.98 39.84 -7.42
C ILE A 81 9.23 38.84 -6.54
N ILE A 82 9.31 37.54 -6.85
CA ILE A 82 8.59 36.52 -6.07
C ILE A 82 9.17 36.40 -4.65
N LYS A 83 10.48 36.57 -4.48
CA LYS A 83 11.11 36.62 -3.14
C LYS A 83 10.67 37.86 -2.38
N GLN A 84 10.66 39.02 -3.03
CA GLN A 84 10.20 40.27 -2.41
C GLN A 84 8.73 40.16 -1.96
N LEU A 85 7.88 39.57 -2.80
CA LEU A 85 6.48 39.29 -2.45
C LEU A 85 6.41 38.34 -1.25
N TYR A 86 7.16 37.23 -1.25
CA TYR A 86 7.20 36.29 -0.13
C TYR A 86 7.67 36.96 1.17
N GLN A 87 8.76 37.71 1.15
CA GLN A 87 9.23 38.50 2.29
C GLN A 87 8.17 39.48 2.77
N SER A 88 7.54 40.23 1.85
CA SER A 88 6.48 41.18 2.20
C SER A 88 5.27 40.50 2.86
N THR A 89 4.89 39.30 2.41
CA THR A 89 3.81 38.54 3.05
C THR A 89 4.17 38.08 4.46
N ILE A 90 5.44 37.80 4.74
CA ILE A 90 5.91 37.44 6.07
C ILE A 90 5.94 38.67 6.98
N TYR A 91 6.54 39.78 6.53
CA TYR A 91 6.63 41.01 7.33
C TYR A 91 5.26 41.62 7.64
N LYS A 92 4.28 41.47 6.74
CA LYS A 92 2.89 41.91 6.95
C LYS A 92 2.02 40.88 7.68
N ASP A 93 2.61 39.77 8.11
CA ASP A 93 1.94 38.64 8.78
C ASP A 93 0.72 38.07 8.01
N ILE A 94 0.82 38.03 6.68
CA ILE A 94 -0.24 37.52 5.79
C ILE A 94 -0.06 36.01 5.59
N TYR A 95 -0.94 35.22 6.19
CA TYR A 95 -0.98 33.76 6.03
C TYR A 95 -1.80 33.31 4.83
N THR A 96 -1.18 33.33 3.66
CA THR A 96 -1.77 32.78 2.43
C THR A 96 -2.09 31.28 2.60
N LYS A 97 -3.05 30.78 1.80
CA LYS A 97 -3.38 29.34 1.77
C LYS A 97 -2.12 28.49 1.54
N TRP A 98 -1.22 28.96 0.67
CA TRP A 98 0.06 28.33 0.39
C TRP A 98 0.98 28.29 1.60
N ARG A 99 1.20 29.42 2.27
CA ARG A 99 2.09 29.49 3.46
C ARG A 99 1.59 28.59 4.58
N ARG A 100 0.28 28.59 4.85
CA ARG A 100 -0.35 27.70 5.84
C ARG A 100 -0.15 26.22 5.52
N LYS A 101 -0.22 25.84 4.24
CA LYS A 101 0.00 24.47 3.80
C LYS A 101 1.48 24.08 3.87
N ALA A 102 2.40 24.98 3.47
CA ALA A 102 3.85 24.75 3.57
C ALA A 102 4.30 24.53 5.01
N ILE A 103 3.94 25.44 5.93
CA ILE A 103 4.24 25.31 7.37
C ILE A 103 3.66 24.01 7.92
N ARG A 104 2.42 23.66 7.57
CA ARG A 104 1.82 22.40 8.01
C ARG A 104 2.62 21.18 7.54
N CYS A 105 3.03 21.14 6.28
CA CYS A 105 3.87 20.06 5.76
C CYS A 105 5.19 19.97 6.52
N THR A 106 5.87 21.10 6.74
CA THR A 106 7.13 21.17 7.49
C THR A 106 6.96 20.63 8.91
N ARG A 107 5.91 21.04 9.62
CA ARG A 107 5.59 20.60 10.99
C ARG A 107 5.19 19.14 11.07
N GLU A 108 4.32 18.67 10.17
CA GLU A 108 3.85 17.27 10.17
C GLU A 108 4.99 16.27 9.93
N ILE A 109 6.00 16.65 9.16
CA ILE A 109 7.17 15.79 8.88
C ILE A 109 8.28 15.99 9.92
N GLY A 110 8.22 17.08 10.70
CA GLY A 110 9.26 17.44 11.67
C GLY A 110 10.53 17.99 11.03
N VAL A 111 10.42 18.59 9.83
CA VAL A 111 11.55 19.33 9.23
C VAL A 111 11.76 20.62 9.99
N GLU A 112 13.02 20.99 10.22
CA GLU A 112 13.39 22.25 10.86
C GLU A 112 12.77 23.45 10.11
N GLU A 113 12.04 24.30 10.84
CA GLU A 113 11.50 25.52 10.27
C GLU A 113 12.63 26.54 10.08
N ARG A 114 12.72 27.11 8.88
CA ARG A 114 13.70 28.15 8.56
C ARG A 114 13.04 29.50 8.48
N THR A 115 13.66 30.47 9.12
CA THR A 115 13.31 31.88 9.09
C THR A 115 13.94 32.58 7.89
N LEU A 116 13.54 33.83 7.63
CA LEU A 116 14.15 34.65 6.57
C LEU A 116 15.65 34.97 6.82
N ALA A 117 16.11 34.87 8.07
CA ALA A 117 17.51 35.13 8.43
C ALA A 117 18.44 33.97 8.05
N ASP A 118 17.89 32.75 7.93
CA ASP A 118 18.68 31.58 7.56
C ASP A 118 19.14 31.69 6.10
N GLN A 119 20.40 31.38 5.84
CA GLN A 119 20.98 31.45 4.49
C GLN A 119 21.11 30.09 3.80
N GLY A 120 21.08 29.00 4.56
CA GLY A 120 21.20 27.64 4.01
C GLY A 120 19.89 27.13 3.41
N ARG A 121 19.96 26.13 2.51
CA ARG A 121 18.81 25.30 2.11
C ARG A 121 18.83 23.98 2.87
N HIS A 122 17.68 23.35 3.03
CA HIS A 122 17.67 21.95 3.43
C HIS A 122 18.35 21.09 2.36
N CYS A 123 19.05 20.06 2.82
CA CYS A 123 19.53 19.03 1.92
C CYS A 123 18.32 18.27 1.34
N ARG A 124 18.21 18.26 0.00
CA ARG A 124 17.12 17.58 -0.71
C ARG A 124 17.07 16.07 -0.40
N LYS A 125 18.21 15.45 -0.08
CA LYS A 125 18.25 14.04 0.33
C LYS A 125 17.60 13.88 1.70
N THR A 126 18.03 14.66 2.68
CA THR A 126 17.50 14.65 4.06
C THR A 126 15.99 14.87 4.09
N VAL A 127 15.45 15.90 3.41
CA VAL A 127 14.00 16.13 3.39
C VAL A 127 13.24 14.97 2.77
N ARG A 128 13.76 14.36 1.69
CA ARG A 128 13.13 13.19 1.09
C ARG A 128 13.14 11.99 2.01
N ASP A 129 14.22 11.79 2.76
CA ASP A 129 14.34 10.67 3.68
C ASP A 129 13.43 10.87 4.92
N MET A 130 13.29 12.10 5.43
CA MET A 130 12.31 12.43 6.48
C MET A 130 10.87 12.23 6.00
N VAL A 131 10.54 12.69 4.78
CA VAL A 131 9.22 12.47 4.18
C VAL A 131 8.93 10.98 4.01
N ARG A 132 9.94 10.18 3.59
CA ARG A 132 9.81 8.73 3.46
C ARG A 132 9.56 8.07 4.80
N GLU A 133 10.28 8.47 5.84
CA GLU A 133 10.12 7.92 7.18
C GLU A 133 8.73 8.22 7.74
N TRP A 134 8.30 9.47 7.62
CA TRP A 134 6.94 9.89 7.97
C TRP A 134 5.86 9.10 7.21
N GLU A 135 6.07 8.87 5.91
CA GLU A 135 5.14 8.08 5.09
C GLU A 135 5.15 6.60 5.48
N ASN A 136 6.32 6.03 5.77
CA ASN A 136 6.47 4.66 6.24
C ASN A 136 5.79 4.46 7.59
N GLY A 137 5.90 5.40 8.52
CA GLY A 137 5.19 5.35 9.81
C GLY A 137 3.67 5.27 9.63
N LYS A 138 3.10 6.20 8.85
CA LYS A 138 1.65 6.18 8.53
C LYS A 138 1.21 4.90 7.83
N TRP A 139 2.05 4.40 6.93
CA TRP A 139 1.79 3.15 6.24
C TRP A 139 1.84 1.96 7.19
N ARG A 140 2.79 1.93 8.12
CA ARG A 140 2.93 0.87 9.13
C ARG A 140 1.70 0.81 10.02
N GLU A 141 1.25 1.94 10.55
CA GLU A 141 0.00 2.03 11.33
C GLU A 141 -1.22 1.50 10.53
N ALA A 142 -1.30 1.81 9.24
CA ALA A 142 -2.37 1.33 8.36
C ALA A 142 -2.27 -0.16 8.01
N VAL A 143 -1.08 -0.75 8.10
CA VAL A 143 -0.83 -2.20 7.93
C VAL A 143 -1.21 -2.93 9.22
N ASP A 144 -0.70 -2.47 10.35
CA ASP A 144 -0.85 -3.14 11.65
C ASP A 144 -2.29 -3.09 12.18
N SER A 145 -3.03 -2.03 11.85
CA SER A 145 -4.46 -1.92 12.14
C SER A 145 -5.33 -2.99 11.47
N LYS A 146 -4.81 -3.76 10.50
CA LYS A 146 -5.57 -4.74 9.74
C LYS A 146 -5.10 -6.17 10.04
N PRO A 147 -5.92 -7.01 10.69
CA PRO A 147 -5.56 -8.40 11.00
C PRO A 147 -5.18 -9.23 9.76
N ALA A 148 -5.82 -8.97 8.61
CA ALA A 148 -5.50 -9.66 7.35
C ALA A 148 -4.06 -9.42 6.87
N LEU A 149 -3.42 -8.33 7.29
CA LEU A 149 -2.07 -7.98 6.87
C LEU A 149 -0.99 -8.45 7.85
N HIS A 150 -1.31 -9.26 8.86
CA HIS A 150 -0.33 -9.71 9.85
C HIS A 150 0.90 -10.38 9.21
N THR A 151 0.71 -11.35 8.31
CA THR A 151 1.82 -12.03 7.60
C THR A 151 2.59 -11.08 6.67
N TYR A 152 1.91 -10.07 6.13
CA TYR A 152 2.55 -9.05 5.31
C TYR A 152 3.42 -8.11 6.16
N ALA A 153 2.93 -7.73 7.35
CA ALA A 153 3.60 -6.84 8.28
C ALA A 153 4.90 -7.46 8.81
N THR A 154 4.90 -8.76 9.08
CA THR A 154 6.09 -9.50 9.55
C THR A 154 7.15 -9.65 8.45
N GLY A 155 6.73 -9.72 7.19
CA GLY A 155 7.63 -9.93 6.07
C GLY A 155 8.09 -8.67 5.34
N LYS A 156 7.53 -7.49 5.67
CA LYS A 156 7.82 -6.26 4.94
C LYS A 156 8.00 -5.06 5.87
N ASP A 157 9.13 -4.39 5.70
CA ASP A 157 9.55 -3.34 6.62
C ASP A 157 9.14 -1.91 6.23
N HIS A 158 9.13 -1.62 4.94
CA HIS A 158 8.93 -0.27 4.42
C HIS A 158 8.28 -0.31 3.05
N ILE A 159 7.79 0.84 2.59
CA ILE A 159 7.24 0.97 1.24
C ILE A 159 8.36 0.80 0.22
N LYS A 160 8.39 -0.35 -0.45
CA LYS A 160 9.40 -0.69 -1.46
C LYS A 160 8.78 -1.55 -2.55
N GLN A 161 9.12 -1.19 -3.80
CA GLN A 161 8.66 -1.92 -4.96
C GLN A 161 9.24 -3.34 -4.95
N GLU A 162 8.36 -4.32 -5.00
CA GLU A 162 8.75 -5.71 -5.20
C GLU A 162 8.99 -6.00 -6.68
N LYS A 163 10.07 -6.75 -6.96
CA LYS A 163 10.54 -7.01 -8.32
C LYS A 163 10.12 -8.38 -8.87
N PHE A 164 9.55 -9.23 -8.04
CA PHE A 164 9.19 -10.59 -8.42
C PHE A 164 7.80 -10.70 -9.07
N TYR A 165 7.07 -9.60 -9.28
CA TYR A 165 5.78 -9.66 -10.01
C TYR A 165 6.00 -9.63 -11.52
N ASP A 166 5.40 -10.59 -12.22
CA ASP A 166 5.53 -10.82 -13.66
C ASP A 166 4.19 -10.81 -14.42
N ASN A 167 3.12 -10.29 -13.80
CA ASN A 167 1.75 -10.25 -14.32
C ASN A 167 1.15 -11.62 -14.68
N SER A 168 1.77 -12.74 -14.27
CA SER A 168 1.15 -14.07 -14.34
C SER A 168 0.00 -14.21 -13.35
N VAL A 169 -0.83 -15.23 -13.55
CA VAL A 169 -1.85 -15.63 -12.57
C VAL A 169 -1.19 -15.97 -11.23
N GLY A 170 -0.03 -16.63 -11.24
CA GLY A 170 0.74 -16.91 -10.04
C GLY A 170 1.17 -15.65 -9.30
N SER A 171 1.60 -14.60 -10.00
CA SER A 171 1.93 -13.30 -9.39
C SER A 171 0.72 -12.63 -8.74
N THR A 172 -0.45 -12.68 -9.39
CA THR A 172 -1.70 -12.16 -8.80
C THR A 172 -2.07 -12.93 -7.54
N LEU A 173 -2.06 -14.26 -7.59
CA LEU A 173 -2.38 -15.10 -6.44
C LEU A 173 -1.35 -14.94 -5.31
N LEU A 174 -0.07 -14.79 -5.66
CA LEU A 174 0.99 -14.52 -4.70
C LEU A 174 0.76 -13.19 -3.98
N PHE A 175 0.37 -12.13 -4.70
CA PHE A 175 0.01 -10.87 -4.06
C PHE A 175 -1.19 -11.03 -3.13
N GLU A 176 -2.24 -11.73 -3.55
CA GLU A 176 -3.40 -12.00 -2.70
C GLU A 176 -3.00 -12.79 -1.43
N ALA A 177 -2.12 -13.79 -1.56
CA ALA A 177 -1.58 -14.57 -0.45
C ALA A 177 -0.73 -13.72 0.50
N ARG A 178 0.17 -12.89 -0.04
CA ARG A 178 0.97 -11.92 0.73
C ARG A 178 0.09 -10.98 1.51
N ALA A 179 -0.94 -10.41 0.88
CA ALA A 179 -1.86 -9.47 1.50
C ALA A 179 -2.93 -10.14 2.39
N GLY A 180 -2.85 -11.46 2.61
CA GLY A 180 -3.79 -12.22 3.46
C GLY A 180 -5.23 -12.25 2.96
N VAL A 181 -5.42 -12.05 1.66
CA VAL A 181 -6.74 -11.99 1.00
C VAL A 181 -6.86 -12.97 -0.17
N LEU A 182 -6.05 -14.03 -0.16
CA LEU A 182 -6.21 -15.15 -1.08
C LEU A 182 -7.61 -15.73 -0.89
N ARG A 183 -8.31 -15.93 -2.01
CA ARG A 183 -9.72 -16.35 -2.05
C ARG A 183 -9.89 -17.83 -1.78
N THR A 184 -9.38 -18.29 -0.64
CA THR A 184 -9.56 -19.65 -0.15
C THR A 184 -10.97 -19.86 0.38
N ARG A 185 -11.41 -21.10 0.55
CA ARG A 185 -12.72 -21.41 1.16
C ARG A 185 -12.88 -20.78 2.55
N GLN A 186 -11.82 -20.80 3.38
CA GLN A 186 -11.84 -20.12 4.68
C GLN A 186 -12.03 -18.60 4.55
N TRP A 187 -11.46 -17.99 3.50
CA TRP A 187 -11.64 -16.57 3.24
C TRP A 187 -13.08 -16.25 2.81
N TRP A 188 -13.68 -17.09 1.96
CA TRP A 188 -15.09 -16.95 1.54
C TRP A 188 -16.07 -17.14 2.70
N ASP A 189 -15.85 -18.12 3.57
CA ASP A 189 -16.63 -18.35 4.79
C ASP A 189 -16.64 -17.11 5.69
N LYS A 190 -15.46 -16.49 5.91
CA LYS A 190 -15.34 -15.23 6.67
C LYS A 190 -16.10 -14.06 6.06
N ILE A 191 -16.21 -13.99 4.75
CA ILE A 191 -16.95 -12.91 4.07
C ILE A 191 -18.45 -13.14 4.16
N LYS A 192 -18.92 -14.35 3.88
CA LYS A 192 -20.35 -14.70 3.97
C LYS A 192 -20.88 -14.48 5.39
N THR A 193 -20.16 -14.96 6.40
CA THR A 193 -20.52 -14.76 7.80
C THR A 193 -20.50 -13.28 8.23
N ARG A 194 -19.63 -12.45 7.62
CA ARG A 194 -19.61 -11.00 7.88
C ARG A 194 -20.80 -10.30 7.23
N ASP A 195 -21.10 -10.63 5.98
CA ASP A 195 -22.22 -10.04 5.25
C ASP A 195 -23.56 -10.38 5.94
N GLN A 196 -23.69 -11.62 6.44
CA GLN A 196 -24.84 -12.06 7.25
C GLN A 196 -25.01 -11.21 8.52
N ARG A 197 -23.93 -10.96 9.29
CA ARG A 197 -23.98 -10.11 10.51
C ARG A 197 -24.37 -8.66 10.24
N THR A 198 -24.12 -8.14 9.04
CA THR A 198 -24.58 -6.79 8.66
C THR A 198 -26.04 -6.74 8.22
N THR A 199 -26.65 -7.87 7.87
CA THR A 199 -28.06 -7.98 7.50
C THR A 199 -28.99 -8.40 8.65
N THR A 200 -28.50 -9.07 9.69
CA THR A 200 -29.29 -9.44 10.88
C THR A 200 -29.16 -8.41 12.02
N GLN A 201 -29.61 -7.18 11.74
CA GLN A 201 -30.08 -6.27 12.80
C GLN A 201 -31.60 -6.30 12.97
N ASP A 202 -32.32 -7.03 12.13
CA ASP A 202 -33.74 -7.29 12.29
C ASP A 202 -34.01 -8.80 12.29
N GLN A 203 -34.71 -9.22 13.35
CA GLN A 203 -35.43 -10.49 13.55
C GLN A 203 -34.68 -11.66 14.20
N ASP A 204 -35.13 -11.90 15.44
CA ASP A 204 -35.12 -13.16 16.17
C ASP A 204 -35.56 -14.32 15.26
N ASN A 205 -34.61 -15.15 14.84
CA ASN A 205 -34.90 -16.53 14.43
C ASN A 205 -33.69 -17.41 14.78
N GLN A 206 -33.92 -18.35 15.68
CA GLN A 206 -32.89 -19.09 16.41
C GLN A 206 -32.46 -20.39 15.70
N ASP A 207 -32.95 -20.61 14.47
CA ASP A 207 -32.85 -21.89 13.76
C ASP A 207 -31.87 -21.92 12.56
N GLU A 208 -31.13 -20.84 12.28
CA GLU A 208 -30.19 -20.75 11.14
C GLU A 208 -28.70 -20.89 11.53
N LYS A 209 -28.40 -21.68 12.57
CA LYS A 209 -27.04 -21.72 13.15
C LYS A 209 -26.05 -22.68 12.47
N ASP A 210 -26.49 -23.55 11.55
CA ASP A 210 -25.69 -24.74 11.17
C ASP A 210 -25.47 -24.97 9.66
N MET A 211 -25.34 -23.92 8.83
CA MET A 211 -24.69 -24.07 7.51
C MET A 211 -23.26 -23.54 7.53
N LYS A 212 -22.40 -24.18 8.33
CA LYS A 212 -20.95 -23.99 8.24
C LYS A 212 -20.49 -24.68 6.96
N GLU A 213 -20.21 -23.90 5.91
CA GLU A 213 -19.71 -24.47 4.66
C GLU A 213 -18.43 -25.26 4.89
N ASP A 214 -18.25 -26.32 4.11
CA ASP A 214 -17.03 -27.13 4.16
C ASP A 214 -15.81 -26.27 3.76
N THR A 215 -15.08 -25.80 4.76
CA THR A 215 -13.84 -25.03 4.59
C THR A 215 -12.64 -25.89 4.23
N ASN A 216 -12.79 -27.21 4.09
CA ASN A 216 -11.69 -28.10 3.73
C ASN A 216 -11.15 -27.80 2.33
N CYS A 217 -9.86 -28.05 2.16
CA CYS A 217 -9.12 -27.84 0.92
C CYS A 217 -9.80 -28.53 -0.25
N ALA A 218 -10.10 -27.77 -1.32
CA ALA A 218 -10.74 -28.31 -2.51
C ALA A 218 -9.87 -29.35 -3.27
N ILE A 219 -8.60 -29.46 -2.90
CA ILE A 219 -7.65 -30.41 -3.50
C ILE A 219 -7.55 -31.68 -2.67
N CYS A 220 -7.25 -31.56 -1.37
CA CYS A 220 -6.99 -32.74 -0.52
C CYS A 220 -8.13 -33.13 0.40
N GLY A 221 -9.12 -32.27 0.65
CA GLY A 221 -10.27 -32.56 1.52
C GLY A 221 -9.98 -32.76 3.01
N GLU A 222 -8.71 -32.90 3.40
CA GLU A 222 -8.32 -33.28 4.78
C GLU A 222 -8.18 -32.10 5.76
N ASN A 223 -7.72 -30.94 5.29
CA ASN A 223 -7.40 -29.80 6.13
C ASN A 223 -8.13 -28.55 5.65
N ALA A 224 -8.41 -27.60 6.54
CA ALA A 224 -8.98 -26.31 6.17
C ALA A 224 -8.14 -25.60 5.09
N GLU A 225 -8.82 -25.02 4.10
CA GLU A 225 -8.20 -24.30 3.00
C GLU A 225 -7.73 -22.92 3.45
N THR A 226 -6.52 -22.91 4.02
CA THR A 226 -5.82 -21.69 4.45
C THR A 226 -4.68 -21.35 3.50
N ILE A 227 -4.19 -20.11 3.54
CA ILE A 227 -3.01 -19.69 2.77
C ILE A 227 -1.82 -20.58 3.12
N GLU A 228 -1.60 -20.82 4.42
CA GLU A 228 -0.52 -21.67 4.90
C GLU A 228 -0.66 -23.12 4.39
N HIS A 229 -1.88 -23.66 4.38
CA HIS A 229 -2.11 -25.01 3.86
C HIS A 229 -1.76 -25.10 2.38
N ILE A 230 -2.25 -24.17 1.55
CA ILE A 230 -1.98 -24.18 0.10
C ILE A 230 -0.49 -24.01 -0.17
N VAL A 231 0.15 -23.03 0.48
CA VAL A 231 1.55 -22.69 0.22
C VAL A 231 2.51 -23.76 0.76
N LEU A 232 2.27 -24.30 1.95
CA LEU A 232 3.26 -25.14 2.67
C LEU A 232 2.83 -26.59 2.95
N ARG A 233 1.54 -26.89 3.09
CA ARG A 233 1.12 -28.19 3.68
C ARG A 233 0.40 -29.14 2.73
N CYS A 234 -0.24 -28.65 1.67
CA CYS A 234 -1.05 -29.48 0.78
C CYS A 234 -0.20 -30.48 -0.03
N ARG A 235 -0.22 -31.76 0.33
CA ARG A 235 0.66 -32.77 -0.29
C ARG A 235 0.32 -33.09 -1.75
N LEU A 236 -0.92 -32.82 -2.15
CA LEU A 236 -1.41 -33.07 -3.50
C LEU A 236 -1.06 -31.96 -4.50
N LEU A 237 -0.54 -30.83 -4.02
CA LEU A 237 -0.02 -29.76 -4.89
C LEU A 237 1.46 -29.99 -5.21
N SER A 238 1.80 -29.69 -6.46
CA SER A 238 3.11 -29.72 -7.08
C SER A 238 3.44 -28.34 -7.68
N PRO A 239 4.64 -27.79 -7.47
CA PRO A 239 5.79 -28.42 -6.81
C PRO A 239 5.65 -28.46 -5.28
N LYS A 240 6.38 -29.38 -4.63
CA LYS A 240 6.47 -29.45 -3.16
C LYS A 240 7.12 -28.18 -2.61
N PRO A 241 6.71 -27.70 -1.43
CA PRO A 241 7.38 -26.58 -0.80
C PRO A 241 8.77 -26.99 -0.33
N GLU A 242 9.73 -26.08 -0.45
CA GLU A 242 11.12 -26.26 -0.01
C GLU A 242 11.47 -25.45 1.24
N THR A 243 10.49 -24.73 1.80
CA THR A 243 10.62 -23.99 3.05
C THR A 243 9.44 -24.30 3.96
N GLU A 244 9.67 -24.24 5.27
CA GLU A 244 8.63 -24.37 6.29
C GLU A 244 8.10 -23.00 6.73
N ALA A 245 8.79 -21.91 6.37
CA ALA A 245 8.41 -20.56 6.77
C ALA A 245 7.54 -19.88 5.70
N LEU A 246 6.31 -19.51 6.10
CA LEU A 246 5.36 -18.86 5.19
C LEU A 246 5.88 -17.51 4.66
N THR A 247 6.55 -16.73 5.50
CA THR A 247 7.13 -15.44 5.10
C THR A 247 8.19 -15.61 4.02
N VAL A 248 9.06 -16.62 4.13
CA VAL A 248 10.08 -16.95 3.12
C VAL A 248 9.42 -17.40 1.81
N ALA A 249 8.43 -18.29 1.88
CA ALA A 249 7.69 -18.76 0.69
C ALA A 249 6.98 -17.61 -0.05
N LEU A 250 6.53 -16.60 0.68
CA LEU A 250 5.89 -15.41 0.15
C LEU A 250 6.87 -14.33 -0.31
N GLY A 251 8.19 -14.49 -0.09
CA GLY A 251 9.22 -13.54 -0.54
C GLY A 251 9.50 -12.40 0.45
N ALA A 252 9.47 -12.66 1.75
CA ALA A 252 9.94 -11.72 2.77
C ALA A 252 11.47 -11.71 2.91
N ASP A 253 12.12 -12.83 2.55
CA ASP A 253 13.56 -12.99 2.68
C ASP A 253 14.29 -12.54 1.39
N PRO A 254 15.15 -11.52 1.47
CA PRO A 254 15.93 -11.06 0.32
C PRO A 254 17.10 -11.98 -0.04
N GLU A 255 17.55 -12.87 0.86
CA GLU A 255 18.75 -13.70 0.66
C GLU A 255 18.48 -14.91 -0.23
N THR A 256 17.32 -15.55 -0.07
CA THR A 256 16.89 -16.70 -0.88
C THR A 256 16.47 -16.35 -2.31
N GLY A 257 16.44 -15.05 -2.64
CA GLY A 257 16.09 -14.56 -3.97
C GLY A 257 14.67 -14.94 -4.41
N ASN A 258 14.46 -15.00 -5.74
CA ASN A 258 13.13 -15.26 -6.29
C ASN A 258 12.78 -16.76 -6.41
N TYR A 259 13.62 -17.66 -5.90
CA TYR A 259 13.45 -19.09 -6.08
C TYR A 259 12.19 -19.61 -5.39
N HIS A 260 12.07 -19.42 -4.07
CA HIS A 260 10.88 -19.82 -3.31
C HIS A 260 9.62 -19.10 -3.80
N VAL A 261 9.74 -17.83 -4.21
CA VAL A 261 8.64 -17.08 -4.78
C VAL A 261 8.10 -17.74 -6.06
N ASN A 262 8.99 -18.14 -6.97
CA ASN A 262 8.58 -18.79 -8.22
C ASN A 262 7.98 -20.18 -7.98
N LEU A 263 8.49 -20.92 -6.99
CA LEU A 263 7.92 -22.19 -6.53
C LEU A 263 6.48 -21.98 -6.02
N THR A 264 6.28 -21.00 -5.14
CA THR A 264 4.98 -20.63 -4.59
C THR A 264 4.00 -20.19 -5.69
N LYS A 265 4.44 -19.39 -6.68
CA LYS A 265 3.59 -19.01 -7.81
C LYS A 265 3.07 -20.22 -8.58
N ARG A 266 3.96 -21.15 -8.98
CA ARG A 266 3.56 -22.36 -9.72
C ARG A 266 2.56 -23.20 -8.94
N ARG A 267 2.79 -23.31 -7.64
CA ARG A 267 1.93 -24.05 -6.72
C ARG A 267 0.55 -23.41 -6.56
N LEU A 268 0.49 -22.08 -6.44
CA LEU A 268 -0.75 -21.31 -6.40
C LEU A 268 -1.51 -21.41 -7.73
N GLU A 269 -0.81 -21.37 -8.87
CA GLU A 269 -1.44 -21.55 -10.18
C GLU A 269 -2.06 -22.93 -10.34
N GLN A 270 -1.37 -23.99 -9.88
CA GLN A 270 -1.94 -25.34 -9.93
C GLN A 270 -3.18 -25.43 -9.03
N TRP A 271 -3.09 -24.95 -7.78
CA TRP A 271 -4.25 -24.87 -6.88
C TRP A 271 -5.43 -24.16 -7.54
N TRP A 272 -5.19 -23.00 -8.14
CA TRP A 272 -6.23 -22.22 -8.80
C TRP A 272 -6.88 -22.95 -9.99
N LYS A 273 -6.09 -23.65 -10.81
CA LYS A 273 -6.60 -24.46 -11.93
C LYS A 273 -7.44 -25.63 -11.44
N GLU A 274 -6.97 -26.35 -10.43
CA GLU A 274 -7.67 -27.51 -9.87
C GLU A 274 -8.96 -27.10 -9.14
N CYS A 275 -8.95 -26.00 -8.40
CA CYS A 275 -10.17 -25.46 -7.79
C CYS A 275 -11.23 -25.12 -8.83
N LYS A 276 -10.84 -24.53 -9.98
CA LYS A 276 -11.76 -24.28 -11.09
C LYS A 276 -12.27 -25.55 -11.75
N ARG A 277 -11.44 -26.58 -11.85
CA ARG A 277 -11.83 -27.89 -12.39
C ARG A 277 -12.84 -28.60 -11.48
N ASN A 278 -12.61 -28.55 -10.17
CA ASN A 278 -13.45 -29.21 -9.17
C ASN A 278 -14.73 -28.43 -8.85
N ASN A 279 -14.81 -27.14 -9.23
CA ASN A 279 -15.98 -26.31 -9.02
C ASN A 279 -16.13 -25.31 -10.18
N PRO A 280 -16.68 -25.74 -11.35
CA PRO A 280 -16.90 -24.88 -12.50
C PRO A 280 -18.09 -23.95 -12.23
N ARG A 281 -17.87 -22.92 -11.40
CA ARG A 281 -18.76 -21.77 -11.26
C ARG A 281 -18.16 -20.56 -11.96
#